data_AF-A0A1M3FVH6-F1
#
_entry.id   AF-A0A1M3FVH6-F1
#
_cell.length_a   1.000
_cell.length_b   1.000
_cell.length_c   1.000
_cell.angle_alpha   90.00
_cell.angle_beta   90.00
_cell.angle_gamma   90.00
#
_symmetry.space_group_name_H-M   'P 1'
#
loop_
_entity.id
_entity.type
_entity.pdbx_description
1 polymer ?
#
loop_
_entity_poly.entity_id
_entity_poly.type
_entity_poly.pdbx_seq_one_letter_code
_entity_poly.pdbx_strand_id
1 'polypeptide(L)'
;MQIHFTKVVHFTRLIKAGGRLREFNFRKLRQLEEDIFSVDTVDDRGNRIIFYMHKRNTTHWTIIPQPLPAWITDNESKLSEEIEAELQQVGG
;
A
#
# COMPACT_ATOMS: atom_id res chain seq x y z
N MET A 1 1.44 10.44 -32.93
CA MET A 1 1.50 10.93 -31.54
C MET A 1 0.79 9.89 -30.68
N GLN A 2 1.52 9.08 -29.94
CA GLN A 2 0.94 7.98 -29.16
C GLN A 2 0.66 8.49 -27.74
N ILE A 3 -0.61 8.69 -27.42
CA ILE A 3 -1.03 9.17 -26.10
C ILE A 3 -0.92 8.00 -25.12
N HIS A 4 -0.02 8.10 -24.16
CA HIS A 4 0.10 7.13 -23.07
C HIS A 4 -0.79 7.59 -21.91
N PHE A 5 -1.88 6.87 -21.67
CA PHE A 5 -2.74 7.11 -20.52
C PHE A 5 -2.19 6.35 -19.32
N THR A 6 -1.58 7.06 -18.37
CA THR A 6 -1.16 6.48 -17.09
C THR A 6 -2.29 6.66 -16.07
N LYS A 7 -2.98 5.57 -15.73
CA LYS A 7 -4.03 5.59 -14.70
C LYS A 7 -3.42 5.91 -13.33
N VAL A 8 -4.06 6.80 -12.59
CA VAL A 8 -3.68 7.15 -11.23
C VAL A 8 -4.40 6.21 -10.28
N VAL A 9 -3.66 5.47 -9.47
CA VAL A 9 -4.25 4.59 -8.44
C VAL A 9 -3.94 5.20 -7.08
N HIS A 10 -5.00 5.61 -6.38
CA HIS A 10 -4.97 6.16 -5.04
C HIS A 10 -6.27 5.79 -4.33
N PHE A 11 -6.19 5.13 -3.18
CA PHE A 11 -7.35 4.66 -2.44
C PHE A 11 -7.06 4.58 -0.93
N THR A 12 -8.13 4.44 -0.16
CA THR A 12 -8.09 4.36 1.31
C THR A 12 -8.78 3.07 1.77
N ARG A 13 -8.26 2.43 2.83
CA ARG A 13 -8.87 1.28 3.48
C ARG A 13 -8.79 1.37 5.00
N LEU A 14 -9.80 0.80 5.65
CA LEU A 14 -9.85 0.66 7.10
C LEU A 14 -9.45 -0.78 7.47
N ILE A 15 -8.33 -0.93 8.16
CA ILE A 15 -7.76 -2.24 8.51
C ILE A 15 -7.66 -2.36 10.03
N LYS A 16 -8.10 -3.50 10.58
CA LYS A 16 -7.91 -3.80 12.00
C LYS A 16 -6.47 -4.26 12.25
N ALA A 17 -5.68 -3.40 12.89
CA ALA A 17 -4.27 -3.60 13.18
C ALA A 17 -3.91 -3.12 14.60
N GLY A 18 -3.20 -3.96 15.36
CA GLY A 18 -2.85 -3.64 16.75
C GLY A 18 -4.07 -3.44 17.65
N GLY A 19 -5.14 -4.21 17.44
CA GLY A 19 -6.38 -4.14 18.23
C GLY A 19 -7.32 -2.98 17.91
N ARG A 20 -6.97 -2.10 16.94
CA ARG A 20 -7.77 -0.93 16.55
C ARG A 20 -8.07 -0.93 15.06
N LEU A 21 -9.14 -0.24 14.67
CA LEU A 21 -9.40 0.07 13.26
C LEU A 21 -8.56 1.29 12.87
N ARG A 22 -7.75 1.17 11.82
CA ARG A 22 -6.84 2.21 11.36
C ARG A 22 -7.06 2.48 9.88
N GLU A 23 -6.91 3.74 9.50
CA GLU A 23 -6.93 4.15 8.10
C GLU A 23 -5.55 3.99 7.48
N PHE A 24 -5.50 3.37 6.31
CA PHE A 24 -4.32 3.27 5.46
C PHE A 24 -4.64 3.88 4.10
N ASN A 25 -3.78 4.80 3.66
CA ASN A 25 -3.88 5.51 2.40
C ASN A 25 -2.80 4.98 1.45
N PHE A 26 -3.21 4.46 0.30
CA PHE A 26 -2.36 3.76 -0.66
C PHE A 26 -2.25 4.56 -1.95
N ARG A 27 -1.03 4.82 -2.42
CA ARG A 27 -0.79 5.53 -3.68
C ARG A 27 0.23 4.79 -4.54
N LYS A 28 -0.15 4.44 -5.76
CA LYS A 28 0.79 3.88 -6.75
C LYS A 28 1.75 4.97 -7.22
N LEU A 29 3.06 4.71 -7.13
CA LEU A 29 4.08 5.62 -7.62
C LEU A 29 4.25 5.44 -9.14
N ARG A 30 4.42 6.55 -9.85
CA ARG A 30 4.45 6.58 -11.33
C ARG A 30 5.84 6.47 -11.95
N GLN A 31 6.89 6.41 -11.13
CA GLN A 31 8.26 6.74 -11.56
C GLN A 31 9.22 5.55 -11.64
N LEU A 32 8.77 4.32 -11.43
CA LEU A 32 9.63 3.15 -11.57
C LEU A 32 9.04 2.17 -12.58
N GLU A 33 9.91 1.49 -13.31
CA GLU A 33 9.59 0.23 -14.02
C GLU A 33 9.03 -0.84 -13.05
N GLU A 34 9.14 -0.58 -11.76
CA GLU A 34 8.66 -1.42 -10.68
C GLU A 34 7.35 -0.92 -10.09
N ASP A 35 6.46 -1.89 -9.90
CA ASP A 35 5.21 -1.72 -9.18
C ASP A 35 5.48 -1.43 -7.69
N ILE A 36 5.37 -0.16 -7.32
CA ILE A 36 5.54 0.34 -5.95
C ILE A 36 4.31 1.14 -5.49
N PHE A 37 3.82 0.82 -4.29
CA PHE A 37 2.86 1.63 -3.55
C PHE A 37 3.52 2.34 -2.39
N SER A 38 3.22 3.62 -2.23
CA SER A 38 3.39 4.32 -0.96
C SER A 38 2.15 4.07 -0.10
N VAL A 39 2.36 3.75 1.17
CA VAL A 39 1.31 3.54 2.16
C VAL A 39 1.53 4.50 3.32
N ASP A 40 0.46 5.16 3.73
CA ASP A 40 0.46 6.23 4.73
C ASP A 40 -0.63 5.95 5.78
N THR A 41 -0.26 6.09 7.05
CA THR A 41 -1.16 5.93 8.19
C THR A 41 -0.67 6.79 9.36
N VAL A 42 -1.40 6.76 10.48
CA VAL A 42 -1.01 7.46 11.71
C VAL A 42 -0.88 6.49 12.88
N ASP A 43 0.07 6.78 13.76
CA ASP A 43 0.15 6.11 15.06
C ASP A 43 -0.90 6.66 16.04
N ASP A 44 -0.91 6.13 17.26
CA ASP A 44 -1.86 6.52 18.31
C ASP A 44 -1.64 7.95 18.84
N ARG A 45 -0.52 8.57 18.50
CA ARG A 45 -0.16 9.95 18.87
C ARG A 45 -0.42 10.92 17.72
N GLY A 46 -0.92 10.44 16.59
CA GLY A 46 -1.13 11.23 15.38
C GLY A 46 0.14 11.46 14.55
N ASN A 47 1.25 10.80 14.88
CA ASN A 47 2.45 10.87 14.05
C ASN A 47 2.21 10.07 12.77
N ARG A 48 2.54 10.69 11.64
CA ARG A 48 2.43 10.06 10.33
C ARG A 48 3.51 8.98 10.16
N ILE A 49 3.10 7.81 9.71
CA ILE A 49 3.97 6.70 9.33
C ILE A 49 3.81 6.49 7.82
N ILE A 50 4.91 6.59 7.10
CA ILE A 50 4.95 6.34 5.65
C ILE A 50 5.90 5.17 5.41
N PHE A 51 5.45 4.23 4.59
CA PHE A 51 6.26 3.10 4.13
C PHE A 51 5.90 2.76 2.69
N TYR A 52 6.65 1.82 2.13
CA TYR A 52 6.50 1.40 0.74
C TYR A 52 6.28 -0.09 0.66
N MET A 53 5.47 -0.50 -0.32
CA MET A 53 5.28 -1.89 -0.68
C MET A 53 5.65 -2.11 -2.14
N HIS A 54 6.28 -3.25 -2.42
CA HIS A 54 6.69 -3.64 -3.76
C HIS A 54 6.32 -5.09 -4.06
N LYS A 55 6.18 -5.38 -5.35
CA LYS A 55 5.92 -6.74 -5.85
C LYS A 55 7.06 -7.17 -6.78
N ARG A 56 8.29 -7.26 -6.25
CA ARG A 56 9.46 -7.72 -7.03
C ARG A 56 9.61 -9.23 -6.91
N ASN A 57 9.44 -9.95 -8.02
CA ASN A 57 9.66 -11.41 -8.12
C ASN A 57 8.79 -12.26 -7.17
N THR A 58 7.69 -11.71 -6.66
CA THR A 58 6.76 -12.36 -5.73
C THR A 58 5.32 -12.26 -6.24
N THR A 59 4.46 -13.17 -5.78
CA THR A 59 3.01 -13.12 -6.04
C THR A 59 2.27 -12.12 -5.17
N HIS A 60 2.89 -11.67 -4.07
CA HIS A 60 2.30 -10.76 -3.08
C HIS A 60 3.12 -9.48 -2.93
N TRP A 61 2.44 -8.40 -2.54
CA TRP A 61 3.08 -7.15 -2.17
C TRP A 61 3.76 -7.32 -0.81
N THR A 62 5.00 -6.88 -0.72
CA THR A 62 5.81 -6.99 0.51
C THR A 62 6.25 -5.60 0.94
N ILE A 63 6.40 -5.37 2.24
CA ILE A 63 6.91 -4.11 2.76
C ILE A 63 8.39 -4.02 2.46
N ILE A 64 8.84 -2.90 1.90
CA ILE A 64 10.27 -2.62 1.73
C ILE A 64 10.89 -2.52 3.13
N PRO A 65 11.96 -3.28 3.45
CA PRO A 65 12.51 -3.34 4.80
C PRO A 65 12.82 -1.96 5.40
N GLN A 66 12.14 -1.63 6.50
CA GLN A 66 12.36 -0.43 7.30
C GLN A 66 11.85 -0.64 8.74
N PRO A 67 12.32 0.14 9.73
CA PRO A 67 11.77 0.08 11.08
C PRO A 67 10.29 0.50 11.09
N LEU A 68 9.40 -0.41 11.50
CA LEU A 68 7.96 -0.17 11.60
C LEU A 68 7.42 -0.76 12.91
N PRO A 69 6.32 -0.20 13.43
CA PRO A 69 5.58 -0.84 14.50
C PRO A 69 5.11 -2.25 14.10
N ALA A 70 5.13 -3.18 15.05
CA ALA A 70 4.74 -4.58 14.82
C ALA A 70 3.32 -4.70 14.23
N TRP A 71 2.39 -3.82 14.64
CA TRP A 71 1.04 -3.84 14.09
C TRP A 71 0.95 -3.57 12.59
N ILE A 72 1.97 -2.94 11.98
CA ILE A 72 2.06 -2.80 10.53
C ILE A 72 2.62 -4.08 9.91
N THR A 73 3.78 -4.56 10.40
CA THR A 73 4.46 -5.74 9.85
C THR A 73 3.63 -7.01 9.98
N ASP A 74 2.92 -7.17 11.10
CA ASP A 74 2.02 -8.32 11.36
C ASP A 74 0.79 -8.32 10.45
N ASN A 75 0.51 -7.21 9.74
CA ASN A 75 -0.62 -7.07 8.82
C ASN A 75 -0.18 -6.90 7.36
N GLU A 76 1.08 -7.22 7.01
CA GLU A 76 1.59 -7.13 5.64
C GLU A 76 0.70 -7.87 4.63
N SER A 77 0.25 -9.09 4.96
CA SER A 77 -0.61 -9.87 4.07
C SER A 77 -1.93 -9.16 3.75
N LYS A 78 -2.58 -8.56 4.75
CA LYS A 78 -3.82 -7.79 4.56
C LYS A 78 -3.58 -6.55 3.71
N LEU A 79 -2.47 -5.85 3.93
CA LEU A 79 -2.09 -4.70 3.10
C LEU A 79 -1.91 -5.13 1.63
N SER A 80 -1.28 -6.29 1.40
CA SER A 80 -1.16 -6.87 0.06
C SER A 80 -2.53 -7.21 -0.55
N GLU A 81 -3.44 -7.81 0.22
CA GLU A 81 -4.78 -8.16 -0.26
C GLU A 81 -5.57 -6.92 -0.69
N GLU A 82 -5.49 -5.83 0.07
CA GLU A 82 -6.17 -4.57 -0.28
C GLU A 82 -5.64 -3.93 -1.56
N ILE A 83 -4.32 -4.00 -1.80
CA ILE A 83 -3.72 -3.54 -3.05
C ILE A 83 -4.20 -4.39 -4.24
N GLU A 84 -4.19 -5.72 -4.10
CA GLU A 84 -4.68 -6.62 -5.16
C GLU A 84 -6.17 -6.39 -5.45
N ALA A 85 -6.99 -6.25 -4.41
CA ALA A 85 -8.42 -5.99 -4.55
C ALA A 85 -8.69 -4.69 -5.32
N GLU A 86 -7.96 -3.61 -5.00
CA GLU A 86 -8.08 -2.35 -5.75
C GLU A 86 -7.66 -2.53 -7.21
N LEU A 87 -6.51 -3.17 -7.47
CA LEU A 87 -6.01 -3.36 -8.84
C LEU A 87 -6.96 -4.22 -9.69
N GLN A 88 -7.66 -5.20 -9.10
CA GLN A 88 -8.69 -5.98 -9.77
C GLN A 88 -9.94 -5.15 -10.11
N GLN A 89 -10.42 -4.31 -9.18
CA GLN A 89 -11.58 -3.43 -9.42
C GLN A 89 -11.29 -2.38 -10.51
N VAL A 90 -10.05 -1.92 -10.57
CA VAL A 90 -9.57 -0.90 -11.50
C VAL A 90 -9.36 -1.47 -12.91
N GLY A 91 -9.30 -2.79 -13.08
CA GLY A 91 -9.07 -3.49 -14.34
C GLY A 91 -10.32 -3.96 -15.11
N GLY A 92 -11.53 -3.60 -14.63
CA GLY A 92 -12.81 -3.84 -15.31
C GLY A 92 -13.31 -2.68 -16.16
#